data_AF-A0A7R9L4N6-F1
#
_entry.id   AF-A0A7R9L4N6-F1
#
_cell.length_a   1.000
_cell.length_b   1.000
_cell.length_c   1.000
_cell.angle_alpha   90.00
_cell.angle_beta   90.00
_cell.angle_gamma   90.00
#
_symmetry.space_group_name_H-M   'P 1'
#
loop_
_entity.id
_entity.type
_entity.pdbx_description
1 polymer ?
#
loop_
_entity_poly.entity_id
_entity_poly.type
_entity_poly.pdbx_seq_one_letter_code
_entity_poly.pdbx_strand_id
1 'polypeptide(L)'
;MLPTLLASIGIFAAIAFVTIIAFYVYYKQKNKRTQDLLALIPGPKAKYPLMGNIDLFRHKGVPLNECVYRTLVALCKLYDKHGMFRIDLGPKALVVLFKHNTMDAIFASNSQIDKSEQYFYIFDWLGDGLLLSTGNKWRKRRKLLTSAFHFRILDDFIPIMNEQSDVLVNKLMKVDKHGYIDIREPITQCTLDIICGKFVLLC
;
A
#
# COMPACT_ATOMS: atom_id res chain seq x y z
N MET A 1 8.24 -27.25 40.38
CA MET A 1 7.54 -27.09 39.09
C MET A 1 7.73 -25.71 38.46
N LEU A 2 7.55 -24.60 39.21
CA LEU A 2 7.76 -23.24 38.68
C LEU A 2 9.21 -22.93 38.22
N PRO A 3 10.29 -23.35 38.93
CA PRO A 3 11.67 -23.01 38.54
C PRO A 3 12.12 -23.71 37.25
N THR A 4 11.69 -24.96 37.06
CA THR A 4 12.00 -25.77 35.87
C THR A 4 11.27 -25.26 34.63
N LEU A 5 10.06 -24.70 34.81
CA LEU A 5 9.29 -24.08 33.74
C LEU A 5 9.91 -22.74 33.30
N LEU A 6 10.35 -21.90 34.24
CA LEU A 6 11.03 -20.65 33.93
C LEU A 6 12.38 -20.90 33.22
N ALA A 7 13.12 -21.92 33.65
CA ALA A 7 14.36 -22.32 33.01
C ALA A 7 14.15 -22.82 31.57
N SER A 8 13.12 -23.63 31.32
CA SER A 8 12.82 -24.11 29.96
C SER A 8 12.39 -22.97 29.03
N ILE A 9 11.53 -22.05 29.49
CA ILE A 9 11.14 -20.84 28.74
C ILE A 9 12.38 -20.01 28.38
N GLY A 10 13.31 -19.83 29.32
CA GLY A 10 14.56 -19.10 29.06
C GLY A 10 15.42 -19.74 27.97
N ILE A 11 15.54 -21.06 27.96
CA ILE A 11 16.30 -21.80 26.93
C ILE A 11 15.62 -21.64 25.56
N PHE A 12 14.31 -21.81 25.48
CA PHE A 12 13.58 -21.62 24.21
C PHE A 12 13.69 -20.19 23.68
N ALA A 13 13.59 -19.18 24.56
CA ALA A 13 13.77 -17.78 24.19
C ALA A 13 15.19 -17.50 23.68
N ALA A 14 16.21 -18.06 24.32
CA ALA A 14 17.60 -17.92 23.89
C ALA A 14 17.85 -18.58 22.52
N ILE A 15 17.33 -19.79 22.30
CA ILE A 15 17.41 -20.48 21.00
C ILE A 15 16.72 -19.65 19.92
N ALA A 16 15.50 -19.17 20.18
CA ALA A 16 14.77 -18.31 19.23
C ALA A 16 15.51 -17.01 18.92
N PHE A 17 16.15 -16.39 19.91
CA PHE A 17 16.94 -15.18 19.70
C PHE A 17 18.17 -15.44 18.81
N VAL A 18 18.90 -16.53 19.06
CA VAL A 18 20.06 -16.92 18.25
C VAL A 18 19.64 -17.25 16.82
N THR A 19 18.54 -17.98 16.62
CA THR A 19 18.05 -18.30 15.27
C THR A 19 17.60 -17.07 14.51
N ILE A 20 16.93 -16.11 15.17
CA ILE A 20 16.56 -14.81 14.56
C ILE A 20 17.79 -14.02 14.13
N ILE A 21 18.83 -13.96 14.96
CA ILE A 21 20.08 -13.27 14.62
C ILE A 21 20.78 -13.97 13.45
N ALA A 22 20.91 -15.30 13.49
CA ALA A 22 21.54 -16.07 12.43
C ALA A 22 20.80 -15.89 11.10
N PHE A 23 19.46 -15.93 11.12
CA PHE A 23 18.62 -15.66 9.95
C PHE A 23 18.80 -14.23 9.43
N TYR A 24 18.85 -13.23 10.31
CA TYR A 24 19.08 -11.83 9.94
C TYR A 24 20.46 -11.64 9.28
N VAL A 25 21.52 -12.22 9.86
CA VAL A 25 22.87 -12.17 9.30
C VAL A 25 22.92 -12.86 7.93
N TYR A 26 22.35 -14.06 7.83
CA TYR A 26 22.24 -14.79 6.57
C TYR A 26 21.52 -13.96 5.49
N TYR A 27 20.36 -13.38 5.83
CA TYR A 27 19.59 -12.55 4.90
C TYR A 27 20.40 -11.33 4.44
N LYS A 28 21.08 -10.65 5.38
CA LYS A 28 21.93 -9.49 5.10
C LYS A 28 23.09 -9.86 4.17
N GLN A 29 23.74 -11.00 4.41
CA GLN A 29 24.85 -11.47 3.60
C GLN A 29 24.41 -11.89 2.20
N LYS A 30 23.29 -12.62 2.09
CA LYS A 30 22.69 -13.02 0.81
C LYS A 30 22.33 -11.81 -0.06
N ASN A 31 21.84 -10.74 0.56
CA ASN A 31 21.35 -9.54 -0.15
C ASN A 31 22.34 -8.36 -0.09
N LYS A 32 23.61 -8.61 0.24
CA LYS A 32 24.63 -7.56 0.47
C LYS A 32 24.73 -6.60 -0.72
N ARG A 33 24.86 -7.13 -1.94
CA ARG A 33 24.96 -6.30 -3.16
C ARG A 33 23.78 -5.33 -3.29
N THR A 34 22.57 -5.80 -3.07
CA THR A 34 21.36 -4.98 -3.15
C THR A 34 21.37 -3.90 -2.06
N GLN A 35 21.76 -4.26 -0.83
CA GLN A 35 21.86 -3.29 0.26
C GLN A 35 22.94 -2.23 0.02
N ASP A 36 24.07 -2.60 -0.57
CA ASP A 36 25.15 -1.68 -0.92
C ASP A 36 24.68 -0.66 -1.98
N LEU A 37 23.92 -1.11 -2.99
CA LEU A 37 23.30 -0.20 -3.98
C LEU A 37 22.24 0.69 -3.34
N LEU A 38 21.40 0.14 -2.47
CA LEU A 38 20.39 0.90 -1.75
C LEU A 38 21.02 1.93 -0.80
N ALA A 39 22.24 1.69 -0.29
CA ALA A 39 23.00 2.63 0.54
C ALA A 39 23.40 3.91 -0.19
N LEU A 40 23.39 3.90 -1.53
CA LEU A 40 23.62 5.09 -2.34
C LEU A 40 22.40 6.03 -2.38
N ILE A 41 21.21 5.53 -2.07
CA ILE A 41 19.97 6.31 -2.08
C ILE A 41 19.83 7.03 -0.72
N PRO A 42 19.59 8.35 -0.71
CA PRO A 42 19.43 9.10 0.54
C PRO A 42 18.18 8.64 1.29
N GLY A 43 18.21 8.71 2.62
CA GLY A 43 17.10 8.28 3.46
C GLY A 43 17.36 8.52 4.94
N PRO A 44 16.31 8.50 5.79
CA PRO A 44 16.48 8.61 7.23
C PRO A 44 17.37 7.47 7.75
N LYS A 45 18.23 7.82 8.70
CA LYS A 45 19.10 6.86 9.35
C LYS A 45 18.26 6.00 10.29
N ALA A 46 18.28 4.69 10.08
CA ALA A 46 17.65 3.74 10.97
C ALA A 46 18.22 3.84 12.38
N LYS A 47 17.36 4.10 13.37
CA LYS A 47 17.75 4.17 14.79
C LYS A 47 18.10 2.79 15.36
N TYR A 48 17.43 1.76 14.87
CA TYR A 48 17.60 0.38 15.32
C TYR A 48 17.83 -0.56 14.11
N PRO A 49 18.92 -1.36 14.06
CA PRO A 49 19.24 -2.19 12.90
C PRO A 49 18.14 -3.18 12.49
N LEU A 50 17.41 -3.73 13.47
CA LEU A 50 16.36 -4.74 13.23
C LEU A 50 15.00 -4.13 12.86
N MET A 51 14.71 -2.91 13.32
CA MET A 51 13.42 -2.24 13.07
C MET A 51 13.51 -1.21 11.94
N GLY A 52 14.71 -0.84 11.49
CA GLY A 52 14.88 0.18 10.48
C GLY A 52 14.33 1.53 10.97
N ASN A 53 13.37 2.05 10.23
CA ASN A 53 12.68 3.33 10.42
C ASN A 53 11.19 3.15 10.79
N ILE A 54 10.80 1.98 11.32
CA ILE A 54 9.40 1.71 11.73
C ILE A 54 8.92 2.72 12.77
N ASP A 55 9.82 3.24 13.60
CA ASP A 55 9.52 4.25 14.62
C ASP A 55 9.04 5.59 14.04
N LEU A 56 9.42 5.92 12.80
CA LEU A 56 8.92 7.12 12.10
C LEU A 56 7.41 7.07 11.81
N PHE A 57 6.80 5.89 11.89
CA PHE A 57 5.39 5.68 11.56
C PHE A 57 4.51 5.52 12.80
N ARG A 58 5.07 5.68 14.01
CA ARG A 58 4.34 5.48 15.26
C ARG A 58 4.31 6.74 16.11
N HIS A 59 3.22 7.49 16.03
CA HIS A 59 2.95 8.63 16.91
C HIS A 59 1.84 8.30 17.92
N LYS A 60 2.07 8.61 19.19
CA LYS A 60 1.11 8.33 20.27
C LYS A 60 -0.16 9.15 20.05
N GLY A 61 -1.31 8.47 20.05
CA GLY A 61 -2.62 9.12 19.91
C GLY A 61 -3.00 9.50 18.48
N VAL A 62 -2.21 9.12 17.47
CA VAL A 62 -2.50 9.38 16.06
C VAL A 62 -2.74 8.06 15.32
N PRO A 63 -3.82 7.93 14.52
CA PRO A 63 -4.06 6.75 13.69
C PRO A 63 -2.88 6.44 12.75
N LEU A 64 -2.64 5.15 12.47
CA LEU A 64 -1.48 4.71 11.68
C LEU A 64 -1.48 5.28 10.26
N ASN A 65 -2.64 5.31 9.59
CA ASN A 65 -2.79 5.86 8.24
C ASN A 65 -2.38 7.35 8.19
N GLU A 66 -2.77 8.12 9.19
CA GLU A 66 -2.42 9.53 9.30
C GLU A 66 -0.92 9.71 9.60
N CYS A 67 -0.35 8.88 10.47
CA CYS A 67 1.10 8.86 10.72
C CYS A 67 1.87 8.59 9.43
N VAL A 68 1.48 7.54 8.69
CA VAL A 68 2.10 7.18 7.41
C VAL A 68 2.04 8.33 6.41
N TYR A 69 0.85 8.93 6.24
CA TYR A 69 0.69 10.07 5.34
C TYR A 69 1.58 11.25 5.73
N ARG A 70 1.52 11.69 7.00
CA ARG A 70 2.31 12.83 7.50
C ARG A 70 3.81 12.58 7.37
N THR A 71 4.28 11.39 7.72
CA THR A 71 5.69 11.01 7.63
C THR A 71 6.16 10.98 6.18
N LEU A 72 5.39 10.42 5.25
CA LEU A 72 5.74 10.42 3.83
C LEU A 72 5.82 11.84 3.26
N VAL A 73 4.85 12.70 3.58
CA VAL A 73 4.87 14.12 3.16
C VAL A 73 6.09 14.84 3.72
N ALA A 74 6.44 14.62 4.99
CA ALA A 74 7.63 15.22 5.60
C ALA A 74 8.93 14.75 4.93
N LEU A 75 9.04 13.44 4.64
CA LEU A 75 10.21 12.88 3.94
C LEU A 75 10.32 13.39 2.50
N CYS A 76 9.20 13.52 1.77
CA CYS A 76 9.20 14.15 0.45
C CYS A 76 9.76 15.57 0.49
N LYS A 77 9.38 16.37 1.49
CA LYS A 77 9.93 17.72 1.69
C LYS A 77 11.41 17.70 2.05
N LEU A 78 11.82 16.81 2.95
CA LEU A 78 13.21 16.71 3.41
C LEU A 78 14.18 16.29 2.29
N TYR A 79 13.74 15.36 1.44
CA TYR A 79 14.55 14.83 0.34
C TYR A 79 14.18 15.42 -1.02
N ASP A 80 13.49 16.57 -1.04
CA ASP A 80 12.98 17.18 -2.28
C ASP A 80 14.08 17.37 -3.33
N LYS A 81 15.27 17.81 -2.93
CA LYS A 81 16.44 17.98 -3.81
C LYS A 81 16.78 16.70 -4.61
N HIS A 82 16.58 15.53 -4.00
CA HIS A 82 16.91 14.25 -4.62
C HIS A 82 15.74 13.67 -5.44
N GLY A 83 14.48 14.05 -5.13
CA GLY A 83 13.29 13.52 -5.77
C GLY A 83 12.96 12.05 -5.45
N MET A 84 13.80 11.43 -4.61
CA MET A 84 13.64 10.08 -4.12
C MET A 84 14.24 9.95 -2.71
N PHE A 85 13.76 8.98 -1.95
CA PHE A 85 14.40 8.55 -0.71
C PHE A 85 14.15 7.07 -0.43
N ARG A 86 14.98 6.49 0.44
CA ARG A 86 14.87 5.13 0.93
C ARG A 86 14.34 5.11 2.36
N ILE A 87 13.43 4.19 2.68
CA ILE A 87 13.00 3.85 4.04
C ILE A 87 13.38 2.41 4.31
N ASP A 88 14.22 2.18 5.31
CA ASP A 88 14.51 0.82 5.80
C ASP A 88 13.37 0.34 6.72
N LEU A 89 12.78 -0.81 6.41
CA LEU A 89 11.76 -1.50 7.20
C LEU A 89 12.32 -2.86 7.62
N GLY A 90 13.06 -2.86 8.72
CA GLY A 90 13.89 -3.98 9.15
C GLY A 90 14.93 -4.35 8.08
N PRO A 91 14.99 -5.61 7.61
CA PRO A 91 16.02 -6.05 6.65
C PRO A 91 15.73 -5.65 5.20
N LYS A 92 14.51 -5.16 4.90
CA LYS A 92 14.09 -4.71 3.57
C LYS A 92 14.11 -3.19 3.50
N ALA A 93 14.32 -2.64 2.30
CA ALA A 93 14.20 -1.21 2.07
C ALA A 93 13.11 -0.92 1.04
N LEU A 94 12.33 0.12 1.30
CA LEU A 94 11.36 0.70 0.38
C LEU A 94 11.97 1.96 -0.24
N VAL A 95 12.02 2.03 -1.56
CA VAL A 95 12.44 3.24 -2.27
C VAL A 95 11.20 3.98 -2.73
N VAL A 96 11.06 5.24 -2.29
CA VAL A 96 9.96 6.13 -2.67
C VAL A 96 10.50 7.11 -3.70
N LEU A 97 9.92 7.09 -4.88
CA LEU A 97 10.16 8.06 -5.96
C LEU A 97 8.96 9.00 -5.99
N PHE A 98 9.19 10.31 -6.05
CA PHE A 98 8.11 11.30 -6.01
C PHE A 98 8.32 12.50 -6.96
N LYS A 99 9.39 12.52 -7.75
CA LYS A 99 9.60 13.48 -8.85
C LYS A 99 9.64 12.80 -10.21
N HIS A 100 9.16 13.51 -11.22
CA HIS A 100 9.08 13.02 -12.61
C HIS A 100 10.41 12.41 -13.10
N ASN A 101 11.50 13.18 -13.01
CA ASN A 101 12.84 12.75 -13.43
C ASN A 101 13.32 11.43 -12.80
N THR A 102 12.89 11.14 -11.56
CA THR A 102 13.22 9.87 -10.88
C THR A 102 12.30 8.72 -11.27
N MET A 103 11.06 9.01 -11.65
CA MET A 103 10.06 8.01 -12.04
C MET A 103 10.22 7.53 -13.48
N ASP A 104 10.75 8.37 -14.37
CA ASP A 104 10.81 8.07 -15.81
C ASP A 104 11.56 6.78 -16.14
N ALA A 105 12.66 6.50 -15.44
CA ALA A 105 13.42 5.26 -15.62
C ALA A 105 12.60 4.01 -15.26
N ILE A 106 11.68 4.12 -14.30
CA ILE A 106 10.79 3.03 -13.89
C ILE A 106 9.60 2.93 -14.86
N PHE A 107 8.96 4.03 -15.20
CA PHE A 107 7.79 4.03 -16.08
C PHE A 107 8.10 3.72 -17.54
N ALA A 108 9.30 4.05 -18.03
CA ALA A 108 9.76 3.65 -19.36
C ALA A 108 10.12 2.16 -19.44
N SER A 109 10.31 1.48 -18.30
CA SER A 109 10.70 0.07 -18.28
C SER A 109 9.53 -0.85 -18.53
N ASN A 110 9.67 -1.71 -19.55
CA ASN A 110 8.73 -2.81 -19.83
C ASN A 110 9.06 -4.10 -19.06
N SER A 111 10.12 -4.11 -18.25
CA SER A 111 10.53 -5.26 -17.44
C SER A 111 10.12 -5.13 -15.96
N GLN A 112 9.96 -3.91 -15.44
CA GLN A 112 9.55 -3.65 -14.05
C GLN A 112 8.02 -3.59 -13.90
N ILE A 113 7.32 -4.65 -14.33
CA ILE A 113 5.85 -4.74 -14.31
C ILE A 113 5.35 -5.57 -13.11
N ASP A 114 6.27 -6.24 -12.40
CA ASP A 114 5.92 -7.06 -11.25
C ASP A 114 5.44 -6.20 -10.08
N LYS A 115 4.41 -6.69 -9.38
CA LYS A 115 3.85 -6.03 -8.21
C LYS A 115 4.75 -6.24 -6.99
N SER A 116 4.79 -5.26 -6.10
CA SER A 116 5.52 -5.40 -4.84
C SER A 116 4.91 -6.51 -3.99
N GLU A 117 5.72 -7.10 -3.12
CA GLU A 117 5.25 -8.14 -2.18
C GLU A 117 4.11 -7.65 -1.27
N GLN A 118 3.91 -6.35 -1.13
CA GLN A 118 2.79 -5.78 -0.36
C GLN A 118 1.42 -6.17 -0.96
N TYR A 119 1.36 -6.44 -2.26
CA TYR A 119 0.16 -6.93 -2.91
C TYR A 119 -0.21 -8.37 -2.49
N PHE A 120 0.69 -9.10 -1.82
CA PHE A 120 0.39 -10.42 -1.26
C PHE A 120 -0.73 -10.37 -0.20
N TYR A 121 -0.82 -9.29 0.58
CA TYR A 121 -1.84 -9.16 1.63
C TYR A 121 -3.27 -9.14 1.10
N ILE A 122 -3.46 -8.78 -0.17
CA ILE A 122 -4.77 -8.74 -0.82
C ILE A 122 -4.96 -9.90 -1.82
N PHE A 123 -3.96 -10.79 -1.93
CA PHE A 123 -4.00 -11.92 -2.86
C PHE A 123 -5.07 -12.94 -2.50
N ASP A 124 -5.22 -13.28 -1.22
CA ASP A 124 -6.24 -14.25 -0.78
C ASP A 124 -7.67 -13.75 -1.03
N TRP A 125 -7.88 -12.43 -1.07
CA TRP A 125 -9.19 -11.83 -1.33
C TRP A 125 -9.49 -11.65 -2.82
N LEU A 126 -8.57 -11.05 -3.59
CA LEU A 126 -8.79 -10.72 -5.01
C LEU A 126 -8.33 -11.83 -5.97
N GLY A 127 -7.57 -12.81 -5.48
CA GLY A 127 -6.94 -13.86 -6.27
C GLY A 127 -5.96 -13.32 -7.32
N ASP A 128 -5.52 -14.20 -8.22
CA ASP A 128 -4.70 -13.79 -9.35
C ASP A 128 -5.60 -13.18 -10.45
N GLY A 129 -6.15 -11.98 -10.20
CA GLY A 129 -6.96 -11.15 -11.10
C GLY A 129 -6.16 -10.07 -11.84
N LEU A 130 -6.83 -9.11 -12.51
CA LEU A 130 -6.12 -8.04 -13.27
C LEU A 130 -5.17 -7.22 -12.38
N LEU A 131 -5.61 -6.87 -11.16
CA LEU A 131 -4.85 -6.03 -10.24
C LEU A 131 -3.53 -6.68 -9.79
N LEU A 132 -3.53 -8.01 -9.66
CA LEU A 132 -2.47 -8.80 -9.02
C LEU A 132 -1.61 -9.60 -10.00
N SER A 133 -2.16 -9.98 -11.15
CA SER A 133 -1.39 -10.67 -12.19
C SER A 133 -0.22 -9.85 -12.70
N THR A 134 0.86 -10.51 -13.14
CA THR A 134 2.03 -9.87 -13.73
C THR A 134 2.35 -10.42 -15.13
N GLY A 135 3.34 -9.82 -15.80
CA GLY A 135 3.88 -10.27 -17.08
C GLY A 135 2.83 -10.43 -18.20
N ASN A 136 2.95 -11.53 -18.96
CA ASN A 136 2.06 -11.80 -20.10
C ASN A 136 0.60 -12.03 -19.70
N LYS A 137 0.37 -12.61 -18.51
CA LYS A 137 -0.99 -12.84 -17.98
C LYS A 137 -1.71 -11.52 -17.76
N TRP A 138 -1.03 -10.56 -17.12
CA TRP A 138 -1.52 -9.19 -16.96
C TRP A 138 -1.78 -8.51 -18.30
N ARG A 139 -0.83 -8.57 -19.24
CA ARG A 139 -0.97 -7.95 -20.57
C ARG A 139 -2.20 -8.46 -21.32
N LYS A 140 -2.41 -9.78 -21.34
CA LYS A 140 -3.56 -10.41 -22.02
C LYS A 140 -4.89 -9.95 -21.41
N ARG A 141 -5.00 -9.95 -20.08
CA ARG A 141 -6.22 -9.54 -19.38
C ARG A 141 -6.50 -8.03 -19.50
N ARG A 142 -5.46 -7.19 -19.40
CA ARG A 142 -5.58 -5.75 -19.62
C ARG A 142 -6.09 -5.45 -21.03
N LYS A 143 -5.55 -6.12 -22.03
CA LYS A 143 -5.99 -5.98 -23.43
C LYS A 143 -7.47 -6.36 -23.60
N LEU A 144 -7.89 -7.46 -22.98
CA LEU A 144 -9.29 -7.89 -23.01
C LEU A 144 -10.25 -6.89 -22.34
N LEU A 145 -9.83 -6.29 -21.22
CA LEU A 145 -10.67 -5.37 -20.45
C LEU A 145 -10.67 -3.94 -20.99
N THR A 146 -9.63 -3.52 -21.72
CA THR A 146 -9.53 -2.14 -22.23
C THR A 146 -10.70 -1.80 -23.17
N SER A 147 -11.23 -2.77 -23.92
CA SER A 147 -12.42 -2.55 -24.75
C SER A 147 -13.66 -2.24 -23.92
N ALA A 148 -13.82 -2.82 -22.73
CA ALA A 148 -14.92 -2.57 -21.80
C ALA A 148 -14.88 -1.17 -21.15
N PHE A 149 -13.72 -0.50 -21.19
CA PHE A 149 -13.53 0.87 -20.70
C PHE A 149 -13.31 1.87 -21.85
N HIS A 150 -13.65 1.50 -23.07
CA HIS A 150 -13.61 2.42 -24.20
C HIS A 150 -14.75 3.45 -24.07
N PHE A 151 -14.51 4.72 -24.42
CA PHE A 151 -15.45 5.83 -24.19
C PHE A 151 -16.89 5.55 -24.64
N ARG A 152 -17.06 4.86 -25.78
CA ARG A 152 -18.40 4.47 -26.29
C ARG A 152 -19.21 3.60 -25.33
N ILE A 153 -18.54 2.76 -24.52
CA ILE A 153 -19.20 1.95 -23.51
C ILE A 153 -19.45 2.78 -22.25
N LEU A 154 -18.60 3.76 -21.96
CA LEU A 154 -18.82 4.69 -20.85
C LEU A 154 -20.12 5.47 -21.03
N ASP A 155 -20.49 5.81 -22.27
CA ASP A 155 -21.77 6.45 -22.61
C ASP A 155 -22.98 5.62 -22.11
N ASP A 156 -22.89 4.29 -22.20
CA ASP A 156 -23.93 3.37 -21.72
C ASP A 156 -24.05 3.36 -20.18
N PHE A 157 -22.99 3.77 -19.46
CA PHE A 157 -22.98 3.87 -18.00
C PHE A 157 -23.43 5.23 -17.47
N ILE A 158 -23.46 6.28 -18.31
CA ILE A 158 -23.90 7.64 -17.91
C ILE A 158 -25.28 7.63 -17.26
N PRO A 159 -26.31 6.92 -17.78
CA PRO A 159 -27.62 6.88 -17.14
C PRO A 159 -27.59 6.35 -15.69
N ILE A 160 -26.80 5.30 -15.44
CA ILE A 160 -26.64 4.72 -14.10
C ILE A 160 -25.92 5.71 -13.18
N MET A 161 -24.85 6.35 -13.67
CA MET A 161 -24.13 7.36 -12.90
C MET A 161 -25.03 8.54 -12.52
N ASN A 162 -25.86 9.01 -13.44
CA ASN A 162 -26.82 10.09 -13.18
C ASN A 162 -27.86 9.67 -12.14
N GLU A 163 -28.46 8.48 -12.29
CA GLU A 163 -29.45 7.97 -11.34
C GLU A 163 -28.88 7.88 -9.92
N GLN A 164 -27.68 7.30 -9.75
CA GLN A 164 -27.07 7.17 -8.43
C GLN A 164 -26.57 8.52 -7.88
N SER A 165 -26.17 9.45 -8.76
CA SER A 165 -25.84 10.83 -8.37
C SER A 165 -27.07 11.56 -7.84
N ASP A 166 -28.23 11.40 -8.47
CA ASP A 166 -29.50 11.97 -7.99
C ASP A 166 -29.89 11.40 -6.62
N VAL A 167 -29.71 10.09 -6.41
CA VAL A 167 -29.90 9.45 -5.10
C VAL A 167 -28.97 10.05 -4.06
N LEU A 168 -27.69 10.24 -4.38
CA LEU A 168 -26.71 10.87 -3.50
C LEU A 168 -27.11 12.30 -3.14
N VAL A 169 -27.48 13.13 -4.12
CA VAL A 169 -27.92 14.52 -3.90
C VAL A 169 -29.15 14.54 -3.00
N ASN A 170 -30.13 13.68 -3.26
CA ASN A 170 -31.34 13.57 -2.43
C ASN A 170 -31.04 13.14 -0.99
N LYS A 171 -30.07 12.23 -0.77
CA LYS A 171 -29.60 11.86 0.57
C LYS A 171 -28.96 13.05 1.27
N LEU A 172 -28.08 13.79 0.59
CA LEU A 172 -27.37 14.95 1.15
C LEU A 172 -28.32 16.11 1.47
N MET A 173 -29.35 16.36 0.64
CA MET A 173 -30.34 17.42 0.88
C MET A 173 -31.19 17.18 2.14
N LYS A 174 -31.32 15.92 2.58
CA LYS A 174 -32.09 15.54 3.78
C LYS A 174 -31.29 15.67 5.07
N VAL A 175 -29.97 15.86 4.98
CA VAL A 175 -29.15 16.04 6.18
C VAL A 175 -29.33 17.46 6.70
N ASP A 176 -29.37 17.60 8.03
CA ASP A 176 -29.58 18.90 8.69
C ASP A 176 -28.56 19.94 8.20
N LYS A 177 -29.06 21.15 7.90
CA LYS A 177 -28.30 22.25 7.28
C LYS A 177 -27.37 22.98 8.24
N HIS A 178 -27.35 22.60 9.52
CA HIS A 178 -26.69 23.36 10.57
C HIS A 178 -25.32 22.80 10.99
N GLY A 179 -24.66 21.97 10.17
CA GLY A 179 -23.36 21.43 10.52
C GLY A 179 -22.56 20.83 9.37
N TYR A 180 -21.43 20.21 9.73
CA TYR A 180 -20.60 19.43 8.82
C TYR A 180 -21.16 18.02 8.65
N ILE A 181 -21.02 17.48 7.44
CA ILE A 181 -21.48 16.15 7.07
C ILE A 181 -20.28 15.27 6.71
N ASP A 182 -20.23 14.04 7.24
CA ASP A 182 -19.25 13.05 6.76
C ASP A 182 -19.72 12.52 5.38
N ILE A 183 -19.04 12.95 4.33
CA ILE A 183 -19.35 12.58 2.93
C ILE A 183 -18.84 11.19 2.54
N ARG A 184 -17.95 10.59 3.34
CA ARG A 184 -17.27 9.34 2.99
C ARG A 184 -18.25 8.20 2.78
N GLU A 185 -19.20 8.03 3.69
CA GLU A 185 -20.20 6.98 3.59
C GLU A 185 -21.15 7.20 2.39
N PRO A 186 -21.79 8.38 2.22
CA PRO A 186 -22.62 8.66 1.05
C PRO A 186 -21.90 8.44 -0.29
N ILE A 187 -20.65 8.91 -0.41
CA ILE A 187 -19.86 8.74 -1.64
C ILE A 187 -19.50 7.26 -1.86
N THR A 188 -19.13 6.54 -0.81
CA THR A 188 -18.79 5.10 -0.93
C THR A 188 -20.00 4.31 -1.39
N GLN A 189 -21.18 4.56 -0.81
CA GLN A 189 -22.43 3.91 -1.23
C GLN A 189 -22.75 4.23 -2.70
N CYS A 190 -22.74 5.51 -3.09
CA CYS A 190 -22.99 5.91 -4.47
C CYS A 190 -21.99 5.24 -5.44
N THR A 191 -20.71 5.21 -5.10
CA THR A 191 -19.68 4.56 -5.92
C THR A 191 -19.95 3.07 -6.08
N LEU A 192 -20.33 2.38 -5.00
CA LEU A 192 -20.69 0.96 -5.05
C LEU A 192 -21.94 0.72 -5.88
N ASP A 193 -22.97 1.55 -5.75
CA ASP A 193 -24.21 1.44 -6.51
C ASP A 193 -23.96 1.64 -8.02
N ILE A 194 -23.06 2.56 -8.38
CA ILE A 194 -22.62 2.78 -9.76
C ILE A 194 -21.87 1.55 -10.30
N ILE A 195 -20.90 1.02 -9.54
CA ILE A 195 -20.08 -0.13 -9.97
C ILE A 195 -20.91 -1.41 -10.09
N CYS A 196 -21.81 -1.66 -9.14
CA CYS A 196 -22.62 -2.88 -9.08
C CYS A 196 -23.87 -2.82 -9.97
N GLY A 197 -24.21 -1.67 -10.55
CA GLY A 197 -25.32 -1.53 -11.49
C GLY A 197 -26.68 -1.95 -10.90
N LYS A 198 -27.04 -1.43 -9.71
CA LYS A 198 -28.18 -1.86 -8.86
C LYS A 198 -28.06 -3.30 -8.31
N PHE A 199 -27.26 -3.48 -7.26
CA PHE A 199 -27.34 -4.70 -6.42
C PHE A 199 -27.86 -4.46 -5.00
N VAL A 200 -28.04 -3.20 -4.56
CA VAL A 200 -28.31 -2.90 -3.12
C VAL A 200 -29.77 -2.51 -2.82
N LEU A 201 -30.66 -2.45 -3.82
CA LEU A 201 -32.10 -2.21 -3.58
C LEU A 201 -32.95 -3.50 -3.58
N LEU A 202 -32.32 -4.69 -3.60
CA LEU A 202 -33.01 -6.00 -3.57
C LEU A 202 -32.56 -6.92 -2.41
N CYS A 203 -31.87 -6.39 -1.40
CA CYS A 203 -31.69 -7.08 -0.11
C CYS A 203 -32.22 -6.21 1.03
#